data_AF-A0A251VHL2-F1
#
_entry.id   AF-A0A251VHL2-F1
#
_cell.length_a   1.000
_cell.length_b   1.000
_cell.length_c   1.000
_cell.angle_alpha   90.00
_cell.angle_beta   90.00
_cell.angle_gamma   90.00
#
_symmetry.space_group_name_H-M   'P 1'
#
loop_
_entity.id
_entity.type
_entity.pdbx_description
1 polymer ?
#
loop_
_entity_poly.entity_id
_entity_poly.type
_entity_poly.pdbx_seq_one_letter_code
_entity_poly.pdbx_strand_id
1 'polypeptide(L)'
;MRIFETVTGVLLLFFLLTAPSTADIKSIKIQSDDRPMILLQKFGLTHRAYITVAASSVSVTSTLSPPDLSRQGVFLLSEESMPEVLLEFQQNPDFCILRSKFALLLFTFRDLSPKWSFNRSFPVMYPSEYSLFFANCDAGSRVTMDFCTELLNTDG
;
A
#
# COMPACT_ATOMS: atom_id res chain seq x y z
N MET A 1 -19.92 -46.86 12.83
CA MET A 1 -18.72 -47.00 11.98
C MET A 1 -18.88 -46.27 10.64
N ARG A 2 -19.94 -46.51 9.87
CA ARG A 2 -20.17 -45.84 8.56
C ARG A 2 -20.25 -44.31 8.60
N ILE A 3 -20.87 -43.71 9.63
CA ILE A 3 -21.03 -42.24 9.73
C ILE A 3 -19.68 -41.52 9.90
N PHE A 4 -18.73 -42.13 10.64
CA PHE A 4 -17.38 -41.57 10.80
C PHE A 4 -16.63 -41.57 9.48
N GLU A 5 -16.72 -42.64 8.68
CA GLU A 5 -16.08 -42.71 7.36
C GLU A 5 -16.66 -41.69 6.37
N THR A 6 -17.99 -41.46 6.36
CA THR A 6 -18.59 -40.44 5.50
C THR A 6 -18.17 -39.03 5.91
N VAL A 7 -18.11 -38.75 7.23
CA VAL A 7 -17.67 -37.45 7.74
C VAL A 7 -16.20 -37.21 7.40
N THR A 8 -15.34 -38.22 7.56
CA THR A 8 -13.93 -38.13 7.17
C THR A 8 -13.77 -37.92 5.67
N GLY A 9 -14.54 -38.64 4.84
CA GLY A 9 -14.51 -38.49 3.38
C GLY A 9 -14.95 -37.10 2.91
N VAL A 10 -16.03 -36.56 3.49
CA VAL A 10 -16.52 -35.20 3.18
C VAL A 10 -15.52 -34.14 3.64
N LEU A 11 -14.90 -34.30 4.81
CA LEU A 11 -13.89 -33.38 5.32
C LEU A 11 -12.64 -33.37 4.43
N LEU A 12 -12.18 -34.54 3.96
CA LEU A 12 -11.04 -34.65 3.05
C LEU A 12 -11.32 -33.98 1.70
N LEU A 13 -12.55 -34.13 1.18
CA LEU A 13 -12.99 -33.49 -0.06
C LEU A 13 -13.05 -31.96 0.06
N PHE A 14 -13.43 -31.45 1.23
CA PHE A 14 -13.46 -30.01 1.50
C PHE A 14 -12.07 -29.37 1.48
N PHE A 15 -11.06 -30.02 2.08
CA PHE A 15 -9.68 -29.54 2.05
C PHE A 15 -9.03 -29.59 0.65
N LEU A 16 -9.49 -30.50 -0.23
CA LEU A 16 -9.04 -30.56 -1.62
C LEU A 16 -9.59 -29.43 -2.49
N LEU A 17 -10.68 -28.77 -2.07
CA LEU A 17 -11.35 -27.71 -2.81
C LEU A 17 -10.88 -26.30 -2.42
N THR A 18 -10.10 -26.17 -1.34
CA THR A 18 -9.53 -24.87 -0.94
C THR A 18 -8.16 -24.70 -1.58
N ALA A 19 -8.06 -23.86 -2.61
CA ALA A 19 -6.77 -23.42 -3.14
C ALA A 19 -6.01 -22.66 -2.04
N PRO A 20 -4.71 -22.95 -1.80
CA PRO A 20 -3.92 -22.18 -0.85
C PRO A 20 -3.73 -20.76 -1.38
N SER A 21 -4.28 -19.76 -0.70
CA SER A 21 -3.96 -18.37 -0.98
C SER A 21 -2.63 -18.02 -0.29
N THR A 22 -1.63 -17.65 -1.08
CA THR A 22 -0.37 -17.13 -0.54
C THR A 22 -0.48 -15.63 -0.37
N ALA A 23 -0.40 -15.16 0.86
CA ALA A 23 -0.29 -13.73 1.17
C ALA A 23 1.19 -13.35 1.32
N ASP A 24 1.67 -12.35 0.58
CA ASP A 24 3.00 -11.77 0.76
C ASP A 24 2.91 -10.58 1.71
N ILE A 25 3.51 -10.71 2.90
CA ILE A 25 3.42 -9.72 3.98
C ILE A 25 4.78 -9.07 4.17
N LYS A 26 4.81 -7.73 4.13
CA LYS A 26 6.02 -6.94 4.34
C LYS A 26 5.79 -5.84 5.37
N SER A 27 6.71 -5.72 6.32
CA SER A 27 6.69 -4.66 7.33
C SER A 27 7.94 -3.79 7.24
N ILE A 28 7.77 -2.48 7.37
CA ILE A 28 8.83 -1.47 7.34
C ILE A 28 8.61 -0.49 8.48
N LYS A 29 9.72 -0.05 9.09
CA LYS A 29 9.72 1.03 10.06
C LYS A 29 10.40 2.25 9.47
N ILE A 30 9.75 3.40 9.57
CA ILE A 30 10.26 4.70 9.18
C ILE A 30 10.40 5.53 10.44
N GLN A 31 11.56 6.15 10.65
CA GLN A 31 11.84 6.93 11.85
C GLN A 31 12.48 8.26 11.48
N SER A 32 11.82 9.36 11.84
CA SER A 32 12.31 10.73 11.66
C SER A 32 12.89 10.97 10.25
N ASP A 33 12.20 10.49 9.22
CA ASP A 33 12.68 10.46 7.84
C ASP A 33 12.12 11.65 7.05
N ASP A 34 12.98 12.40 6.37
CA ASP A 34 12.64 13.57 5.54
C ASP A 34 12.73 13.28 4.03
N ARG A 35 12.95 12.04 3.61
CA ARG A 35 12.99 11.70 2.18
C ARG A 35 11.63 12.00 1.53
N PRO A 36 11.62 12.63 0.34
CA PRO A 36 10.38 12.98 -0.35
C PRO A 36 9.60 11.76 -0.85
N MET A 37 10.28 10.62 -1.02
CA MET A 37 9.67 9.38 -1.45
C MET A 37 10.43 8.18 -0.90
N ILE A 38 9.70 7.15 -0.45
CA ILE A 38 10.26 5.92 0.11
C ILE A 38 9.54 4.73 -0.52
N LEU A 39 10.29 3.82 -1.15
CA LEU A 39 9.75 2.57 -1.66
C LEU A 39 9.43 1.64 -0.50
N LEU A 40 8.17 1.20 -0.41
CA LEU A 40 7.69 0.29 0.62
C LEU A 40 7.75 -1.15 0.11
N GLN A 41 7.18 -1.41 -1.06
CA GLN A 41 7.17 -2.74 -1.68
C GLN A 41 7.09 -2.63 -3.20
N LYS A 42 7.66 -3.61 -3.89
CA LYS A 42 7.44 -3.86 -5.32
C LYS A 42 6.84 -5.24 -5.47
N PHE A 43 5.85 -5.40 -6.35
CA PHE A 43 5.20 -6.68 -6.63
C PHE A 43 4.65 -6.68 -8.05
N GLY A 44 4.57 -7.88 -8.64
CA GLY A 44 3.94 -8.10 -9.93
C GLY A 44 2.56 -8.72 -9.75
N LEU A 45 1.59 -8.27 -10.55
CA LEU A 45 0.25 -8.84 -10.62
C LEU A 45 0.02 -9.50 -11.97
N THR A 46 -0.42 -10.76 -11.96
CA THR A 46 -0.82 -11.49 -13.17
C THR A 46 -2.30 -11.33 -13.49
N HIS A 47 -3.17 -11.24 -12.48
CA HIS A 47 -4.57 -10.81 -12.64
C HIS A 47 -4.99 -9.87 -11.49
N ARG A 48 -6.07 -10.22 -10.77
CA ARG A 48 -6.63 -9.39 -9.70
C ARG A 48 -5.98 -9.72 -8.38
N ALA A 49 -5.73 -8.69 -7.59
CA ALA A 49 -5.24 -8.84 -6.23
C ALA A 49 -5.92 -7.86 -5.29
N TYR A 50 -5.83 -8.17 -4.01
CA TYR A 50 -6.14 -7.25 -2.93
C TYR A 50 -4.84 -6.87 -2.24
N ILE A 51 -4.67 -5.57 -2.03
CA ILE A 51 -3.56 -5.03 -1.23
C ILE A 51 -4.14 -4.44 0.02
N THR A 52 -3.79 -5.03 1.16
CA THR A 52 -4.07 -4.46 2.46
C THR A 52 -2.87 -3.64 2.91
N VAL A 53 -3.11 -2.37 3.24
CA VAL A 53 -2.10 -1.48 3.82
C VAL A 53 -2.51 -1.09 5.22
N ALA A 54 -1.56 -1.16 6.14
CA ALA A 54 -1.74 -0.75 7.52
C ALA A 54 -0.60 0.17 7.96
N ALA A 55 -0.96 1.24 8.65
CA ALA A 55 -0.03 2.18 9.23
C ALA A 55 -0.37 2.37 10.71
N SER A 56 0.65 2.40 11.56
CA SER A 56 0.52 2.67 13.00
C SER A 56 1.69 3.51 13.48
N SER A 57 1.59 4.00 14.73
CA SER A 57 2.64 4.83 15.35
C SER A 57 2.96 6.08 14.51
N VAL A 58 1.98 6.59 13.76
CA VAL A 58 2.21 7.67 12.79
C VAL A 58 2.40 8.99 13.54
N SER A 59 3.51 9.66 13.26
CA SER A 59 3.75 11.03 13.72
C SER A 59 4.48 11.82 12.64
N VAL A 60 4.14 13.11 12.55
CA VAL A 60 4.76 14.06 11.65
C VAL A 60 5.27 15.24 12.48
N THR A 61 6.51 15.61 12.25
CA THR A 61 7.13 16.81 12.82
C THR A 61 7.57 17.70 11.66
N SER A 62 7.58 19.02 11.86
CA SER A 62 8.09 19.95 10.84
C SER A 62 8.84 21.09 11.52
N THR A 63 9.86 21.59 10.82
CA THR A 63 10.72 22.68 11.29
C THR A 63 10.35 24.04 10.69
N LEU A 64 9.50 24.07 9.66
CA LEU A 64 9.17 25.29 8.90
C LEU A 64 7.78 25.82 9.21
N SER A 65 6.78 24.94 9.22
CA SER A 65 5.37 25.28 9.41
C SER A 65 4.60 24.08 9.97
N PRO A 66 3.38 24.27 10.51
CA PRO A 66 2.52 23.14 10.88
C PRO A 66 2.37 22.16 9.69
N PRO A 67 2.52 20.84 9.90
CA PRO A 67 2.46 19.87 8.82
C PRO A 67 1.09 19.84 8.11
N ASP A 68 1.10 19.85 6.78
CA ASP A 68 -0.11 19.62 5.99
C ASP A 68 -0.29 18.13 5.74
N LEU A 69 -1.19 17.50 6.50
CA LEU A 69 -1.46 16.05 6.45
C LEU A 69 -2.03 15.56 5.11
N SER A 70 -2.45 16.46 4.20
CA SER A 70 -2.85 16.10 2.84
C SER A 70 -1.65 15.88 1.90
N ARG A 71 -0.45 16.32 2.30
CA ARG A 71 0.79 16.26 1.51
C ARG A 71 1.70 15.10 1.89
N GLN A 72 1.26 14.21 2.78
CA GLN A 72 1.91 12.93 3.04
C GLN A 72 0.91 11.81 2.81
N GLY A 73 1.37 10.72 2.23
CA GLY A 73 0.46 9.63 1.88
C GLY A 73 1.14 8.46 1.24
N VAL A 74 0.32 7.48 0.91
CA VAL A 74 0.74 6.24 0.28
C VAL A 74 0.01 6.09 -1.04
N PHE A 75 0.74 5.72 -2.08
CA PHE A 75 0.22 5.55 -3.42
C PHE A 75 0.86 4.36 -4.12
N LEU A 76 0.16 3.85 -5.13
CA LEU A 76 0.64 2.85 -6.05
C LEU A 76 1.01 3.49 -7.38
N LEU A 77 2.10 3.02 -7.96
CA LEU A 77 2.53 3.40 -9.30
C LEU A 77 2.82 2.13 -10.09
N SER A 78 2.15 1.97 -11.23
CA SER A 78 2.54 0.96 -12.22
C SER A 78 3.79 1.42 -12.96
N GLU A 79 4.63 0.48 -13.36
CA GLU A 79 5.82 0.76 -14.17
C GLU A 79 5.46 1.52 -15.46
N GLU A 80 4.32 1.17 -16.07
CA GLU A 80 3.81 1.81 -17.30
C GLU A 80 3.45 3.29 -17.12
N SER A 81 3.09 3.73 -15.90
CA SER A 81 2.69 5.12 -15.60
C SER A 81 3.87 6.01 -15.19
N MET A 82 5.07 5.43 -15.04
CA MET A 82 6.25 6.14 -14.57
C MET A 82 6.74 7.23 -15.55
N PRO A 83 6.74 7.02 -16.88
CA PRO A 83 7.16 8.06 -17.83
C PRO A 83 6.30 9.32 -17.73
N GLU A 84 4.98 9.20 -17.56
CA GLU A 84 4.07 10.32 -17.49
C GLU A 84 4.24 11.11 -16.20
N VAL A 85 4.47 10.42 -15.07
CA VAL A 85 4.82 11.07 -13.79
C VAL A 85 6.11 11.87 -13.93
N LEU A 86 7.12 11.32 -14.61
CA LEU A 86 8.39 12.02 -14.82
C LEU A 86 8.19 13.31 -15.65
N LEU A 87 7.32 13.28 -16.65
CA LEU A 87 6.96 14.46 -17.44
C LEU A 87 6.23 15.51 -16.57
N GLU A 88 5.27 15.11 -15.74
CA GLU A 88 4.57 16.04 -14.83
C GLU A 88 5.54 16.69 -13.83
N PHE A 89 6.49 15.91 -13.30
CA PHE A 89 7.52 16.43 -12.40
C PHE A 89 8.43 17.45 -13.09
N GLN A 90 8.87 17.19 -14.32
CA GLN A 90 9.74 18.11 -15.07
C GLN A 90 9.06 19.44 -15.40
N GLN A 91 7.74 19.45 -15.54
CA GLN A 91 6.96 20.63 -15.92
C GLN A 91 6.51 21.47 -14.73
N ASN A 92 6.53 20.92 -13.51
CA ASN A 92 5.99 21.59 -12.33
C ASN A 92 6.98 21.56 -11.14
N PRO A 93 7.57 22.71 -10.77
CA PRO A 93 8.50 22.76 -9.64
C PRO A 93 7.84 22.48 -8.28
N ASP A 94 6.52 22.66 -8.15
CA ASP A 94 5.74 22.39 -6.94
C ASP A 94 5.03 21.02 -6.99
N PHE A 95 5.51 20.11 -7.85
CA PHE A 95 4.91 18.80 -8.07
C PHE A 95 4.83 17.97 -6.77
N CYS A 96 3.67 17.37 -6.55
CA CYS A 96 3.47 16.34 -5.54
C CYS A 96 2.79 15.13 -6.18
N ILE A 97 3.43 13.98 -6.09
CA ILE A 97 2.97 12.73 -6.71
C ILE A 97 1.57 12.31 -6.23
N LEU A 98 1.19 12.67 -5.00
CA LEU A 98 -0.15 12.38 -4.45
C LEU A 98 -1.29 13.10 -5.19
N ARG A 99 -0.96 14.10 -6.02
CA ARG A 99 -1.92 14.85 -6.86
C ARG A 99 -1.87 14.44 -8.33
N SER A 100 -0.94 13.56 -8.72
CA SER A 100 -0.83 13.07 -10.08
C SER A 100 -1.99 12.15 -10.42
N LYS A 101 -2.54 12.27 -11.63
CA LYS A 101 -3.58 11.36 -12.13
C LYS A 101 -3.05 9.97 -12.51
N PHE A 102 -1.72 9.83 -12.62
CA PHE A 102 -1.04 8.59 -12.98
C PHE A 102 -0.65 7.76 -11.75
N ALA A 103 -0.69 8.36 -10.56
CA ALA A 103 -0.51 7.68 -9.29
C ALA A 103 -1.88 7.28 -8.70
N LEU A 104 -2.02 6.01 -8.33
CA LEU A 104 -3.19 5.53 -7.61
C LEU A 104 -3.03 5.84 -6.12
N LEU A 105 -3.58 6.97 -5.67
CA LEU A 105 -3.59 7.37 -4.27
C LEU A 105 -4.41 6.38 -3.43
N LEU A 106 -3.79 5.79 -2.40
CA LEU A 106 -4.48 4.90 -1.47
C LEU A 106 -5.06 5.67 -0.29
N PHE A 107 -4.22 6.48 0.37
CA PHE A 107 -4.63 7.36 1.45
C PHE A 107 -3.60 8.48 1.68
N THR A 108 -4.05 9.53 2.35
CA THR A 108 -3.20 10.60 2.90
C THR A 108 -3.23 10.56 4.41
N PHE A 109 -2.30 11.26 5.07
CA PHE A 109 -2.29 11.30 6.53
C PHE A 109 -3.51 12.01 7.13
N ARG A 110 -4.23 12.81 6.32
CA ARG A 110 -5.54 13.36 6.67
C ARG A 110 -6.56 12.25 7.00
N ASP A 111 -6.45 11.08 6.37
CA ASP A 111 -7.35 9.94 6.56
C ASP A 111 -7.06 9.14 7.85
N LEU A 112 -5.97 9.46 8.56
CA LEU A 112 -5.57 8.82 9.82
C LEU A 112 -6.27 9.42 11.04
N SER A 113 -6.77 10.64 10.92
CA SER A 113 -7.37 11.36 12.04
C SER A 113 -8.72 10.74 12.44
N PRO A 114 -9.01 10.59 13.75
CA PRO A 114 -8.20 10.96 14.92
C PRO A 114 -7.29 9.84 15.45
N LYS A 115 -7.34 8.64 14.85
CA LYS A 115 -6.72 7.41 15.41
C LYS A 115 -5.22 7.28 15.14
N TRP A 116 -4.64 8.14 14.29
CA TRP A 116 -3.25 8.10 13.84
C TRP A 116 -2.80 6.71 13.38
N SER A 117 -3.74 5.98 12.78
CA SER A 117 -3.57 4.62 12.28
C SER A 117 -4.50 4.38 11.10
N PHE A 118 -4.11 3.44 10.25
CA PHE A 118 -4.83 3.04 9.04
C PHE A 118 -4.82 1.53 8.92
N ASN A 119 -5.90 0.96 8.41
CA ASN A 119 -5.95 -0.42 7.94
C ASN A 119 -7.09 -0.53 6.93
N ARG A 120 -6.77 -0.65 5.64
CA ARG A 120 -7.76 -0.89 4.57
C ARG A 120 -7.18 -1.76 3.47
N SER A 121 -8.07 -2.48 2.80
CA SER A 121 -7.78 -3.28 1.62
C SER A 121 -8.30 -2.61 0.36
N PHE A 122 -7.52 -2.67 -0.72
CA PHE A 122 -7.81 -2.07 -2.01
C PHE A 122 -7.74 -3.14 -3.12
N PRO A 123 -8.75 -3.22 -4.00
CA PRO A 123 -8.66 -4.08 -5.17
C PRO A 123 -7.74 -3.46 -6.23
N VAL A 124 -6.81 -4.24 -6.76
CA VAL A 124 -6.01 -3.90 -7.94
C VAL A 124 -6.38 -4.86 -9.07
N MET A 125 -6.88 -4.28 -10.16
CA MET A 125 -7.62 -5.03 -11.18
C MET A 125 -6.81 -5.31 -12.44
N TYR A 126 -5.71 -4.59 -12.64
CA TYR A 126 -4.93 -4.63 -13.87
C TYR A 126 -3.60 -5.34 -13.64
N PRO A 127 -3.24 -6.31 -14.50
CA PRO A 127 -1.93 -6.93 -14.47
C PRO A 127 -0.84 -5.89 -14.77
N SER A 128 0.16 -5.79 -13.91
CA SER A 128 1.34 -4.92 -14.10
C SER A 128 2.38 -5.18 -13.01
N GLU A 129 3.56 -4.57 -13.16
CA GLU A 129 4.49 -4.39 -12.06
C GLU A 129 4.15 -3.09 -11.32
N TYR A 130 3.85 -3.21 -10.03
CA TYR A 130 3.51 -2.10 -9.16
C TYR A 130 4.58 -1.85 -8.11
N SER A 131 4.80 -0.58 -7.82
CA SER A 131 5.58 -0.13 -6.68
C SER A 131 4.68 0.67 -5.75
N LEU A 132 4.66 0.27 -4.47
CA LEU A 132 4.00 0.96 -3.38
C LEU A 132 4.98 1.91 -2.73
N PHE A 133 4.63 3.19 -2.71
CA PHE A 133 5.49 4.24 -2.18
C PHE A 133 4.78 5.02 -1.07
N PHE A 134 5.58 5.47 -0.12
CA PHE A 134 5.24 6.62 0.71
C PHE A 134 5.78 7.89 0.05
N ALA A 135 4.99 8.96 0.04
CA ALA A 135 5.40 10.29 -0.40
C ALA A 135 5.36 11.29 0.78
N ASN A 136 6.38 12.12 0.85
CA ASN A 136 6.43 13.32 1.69
C ASN A 136 6.62 14.55 0.80
N CYS A 137 5.50 15.22 0.48
CA CYS A 137 5.51 16.44 -0.32
C CYS A 137 5.53 17.72 0.53
N ASP A 138 5.76 17.64 1.85
CA ASP A 138 5.78 18.79 2.75
C ASP A 138 7.20 19.08 3.22
N ALA A 139 7.75 20.18 2.73
CA ALA A 139 9.15 20.51 2.91
C ALA A 139 9.48 20.75 4.40
N GLY A 140 10.63 20.25 4.84
CA GLY A 140 11.07 20.39 6.23
C GLY A 140 10.30 19.53 7.24
N SER A 141 9.42 18.64 6.75
CA SER A 141 8.72 17.66 7.58
C SER A 141 9.47 16.33 7.66
N ARG A 142 9.34 15.66 8.81
CA ARG A 142 9.88 14.34 9.11
C ARG A 142 8.79 13.42 9.61
N VAL A 143 8.79 12.20 9.10
CA VAL A 143 7.77 11.20 9.40
C VAL A 143 8.34 10.02 10.16
N THR A 144 7.59 9.56 11.15
CA THR A 144 7.80 8.28 11.82
C THR A 144 6.53 7.47 11.69
N MET A 145 6.65 6.21 11.26
CA MET A 145 5.54 5.26 11.20
C MET A 145 6.03 3.81 11.13
N ASP A 146 5.20 2.90 11.65
CA ASP A 146 5.26 1.48 11.33
C ASP A 146 4.28 1.21 10.19
N PHE A 147 4.75 0.56 9.13
CA PHE A 147 3.95 0.28 7.94
C PHE A 147 3.97 -1.21 7.62
N CYS A 148 2.80 -1.78 7.36
CA CYS A 148 2.62 -3.18 6.96
C CYS A 148 1.80 -3.25 5.67
N THR A 149 2.24 -4.11 4.76
CA THR A 149 1.53 -4.42 3.52
C THR A 149 1.30 -5.92 3.47
N GLU A 150 0.11 -6.30 3.02
CA GLU A 150 -0.25 -7.68 2.72
C GLU A 150 -0.83 -7.72 1.31
N LEU A 151 -0.21 -8.50 0.43
CA LEU A 151 -0.67 -8.75 -0.93
C LEU A 151 -1.33 -10.11 -1.01
N LEU A 152 -2.59 -10.14 -1.42
CA LEU A 152 -3.36 -11.35 -1.65
C LEU A 152 -3.76 -11.45 -3.12
N ASN A 153 -3.14 -12.38 -3.84
CA ASN A 153 -3.58 -12.72 -5.20
C ASN A 153 -4.86 -13.56 -5.11
N THR A 154 -5.88 -13.21 -5.89
CA THR A 154 -7.16 -13.93 -5.88
C THR A 154 -7.27 -15.03 -6.93
N ASP A 155 -6.16 -15.34 -7.59
CA ASP A 155 -6.07 -16.42 -8.56
C ASP A 155 -5.55 -17.66 -7.85
N GLY A 156 -6.46 -18.60 -7.57
CA GLY A 156 -6.19 -19.95 -7.08
C GLY A 156 -6.88 -20.98 -7.96
#